data_AF-A0A3C0ZA79-F1
#
_entry.id   AF-A0A3C0ZA79-F1
#
_cell.length_a   1.000
_cell.length_b   1.000
_cell.length_c   1.000
_cell.angle_alpha   90.00
_cell.angle_beta   90.00
_cell.angle_gamma   90.00
#
_symmetry.space_group_name_H-M   'P 1'
#
loop_
_entity.id
_entity.type
_entity.pdbx_description
1 polymer ?
#
loop_
_entity_poly.entity_id
_entity_poly.type
_entity_poly.pdbx_seq_one_letter_code
_entity_poly.pdbx_strand_id
1 'polypeptide(L)' 'WLAQLGYDPIYGARPLKRVIQKRILNELSKEILSGKVNRDSIIRLDVFDGKFVFINKQEQ' A
#
# COMPACT_ATOMS: atom_id res chain seq x y z
N TRP A 1 3.91 10.15 5.82
CA TRP A 1 4.54 9.75 4.55
C TRP A 1 3.57 9.73 3.37
N LEU A 2 2.45 8.97 3.42
CA LEU A 2 1.44 8.98 2.34
C LEU A 2 0.86 10.38 2.06
N ALA A 3 0.57 11.17 3.10
CA ALA A 3 0.06 12.54 2.95
C ALA A 3 1.03 13.49 2.24
N GLN A 4 2.36 13.27 2.33
CA GLN A 4 3.35 14.10 1.63
C GLN A 4 3.52 13.71 0.15
N LEU A 5 3.26 12.46 -0.22
CA LEU A 5 3.39 11.96 -1.59
C LEU A 5 2.18 12.24 -2.48
N GLY A 6 1.01 12.51 -1.90
CA GLY A 6 -0.20 12.81 -2.65
C GLY A 6 -0.77 14.21 -2.42
N TYR A 7 -0.04 15.05 -1.70
CA TYR A 7 -0.31 16.47 -1.58
C TYR A 7 0.57 17.20 -2.59
N ASP A 8 -0.06 17.68 -3.65
CA ASP A 8 0.59 18.57 -4.62
C ASP A 8 0.09 19.99 -4.35
N PRO A 9 0.96 20.99 -4.13
CA PRO A 9 0.53 22.35 -3.80
C PRO A 9 -0.39 22.97 -4.87
N ILE A 10 -0.34 22.49 -6.12
CA ILE A 10 -1.22 22.94 -7.21
C ILE A 10 -2.55 22.16 -7.23
N TYR A 11 -2.56 20.88 -6.83
CA TYR A 11 -3.72 19.98 -6.97
C TYR A 11 -4.35 19.51 -5.64
N GLY A 12 -3.84 19.96 -4.51
CA GLY A 12 -4.23 19.51 -3.17
C GLY A 12 -4.06 18.00 -2.99
N ALA A 13 -4.99 17.36 -2.29
CA ALA A 13 -4.98 15.90 -2.06
C ALA A 13 -5.59 15.07 -3.22
N ARG A 14 -5.98 15.68 -4.35
CA ARG A 14 -6.59 14.96 -5.48
C ARG A 14 -5.70 13.84 -6.05
N PRO A 15 -4.37 14.00 -6.23
CA PRO A 15 -3.53 12.92 -6.72
C PRO A 15 -3.32 11.81 -5.67
N LEU A 16 -3.57 12.06 -4.38
CA LEU A 16 -3.37 11.10 -3.29
C LEU A 16 -4.09 9.78 -3.52
N LYS A 17 -5.37 9.82 -3.92
CA LYS A 17 -6.16 8.60 -4.18
C LYS A 17 -5.52 7.74 -5.29
N ARG A 18 -5.02 8.38 -6.35
CA ARG A 18 -4.42 7.68 -7.49
C ARG A 18 -3.04 7.14 -7.16
N VAL A 19 -2.23 7.88 -6.41
CA VAL A 19 -0.91 7.43 -5.95
C VAL A 19 -1.04 6.24 -4.99
N ILE A 20 -1.96 6.32 -4.04
CA ILE A 20 -2.30 5.22 -3.12
C ILE A 20 -2.69 3.98 -3.93
N GLN A 21 -3.68 4.08 -4.82
CA GLN A 21 -4.12 2.93 -5.61
C GLN A 21 -2.98 2.37 -6.46
N LYS A 22 -2.30 3.19 -7.26
CA LYS A 22 -1.32 2.67 -8.22
C LYS A 22 -0.08 2.07 -7.53
N ARG A 23 0.37 2.67 -6.42
CA ARG A 23 1.60 2.25 -5.73
C ARG A 23 1.34 1.09 -4.78
N ILE A 24 0.25 1.13 -4.00
CA ILE A 24 -0.09 0.06 -3.05
C ILE A 24 -0.60 -1.17 -3.80
N LEU A 25 -1.50 -1.01 -4.77
CA LEU A 25 -2.11 -2.15 -5.47
C LEU A 25 -1.10 -2.91 -6.33
N ASN A 26 -0.15 -2.21 -6.97
CA ASN A 26 0.92 -2.84 -7.73
C ASN A 26 1.87 -3.64 -6.83
N GLU A 27 2.33 -3.05 -5.72
CA GLU A 27 3.24 -3.75 -4.80
C GLU A 27 2.53 -4.91 -4.10
N LEU A 28 1.26 -4.73 -3.71
CA LEU A 28 0.44 -5.81 -3.16
C LEU A 28 0.29 -6.96 -4.16
N SER A 29 0.04 -6.65 -5.43
CA SER A 29 -0.09 -7.67 -6.48
C SER A 29 1.21 -8.47 -6.64
N LYS A 30 2.38 -7.81 -6.58
CA LYS A 30 3.68 -8.50 -6.61
C LYS A 30 3.87 -9.41 -5.41
N GLU A 31 3.54 -8.95 -4.21
CA GLU A 31 3.71 -9.74 -2.98
C GLU A 31 2.77 -10.95 -2.96
N ILE A 32 1.55 -10.81 -3.46
CA ILE A 32 0.63 -11.94 -3.67
C ILE A 32 1.20 -12.94 -4.68
N LEU A 33 1.66 -12.47 -5.84
CA LEU A 33 2.26 -13.33 -6.86
C LEU A 33 3.53 -14.03 -6.36
N SER A 34 4.27 -13.41 -5.43
CA SER A 34 5.44 -14.02 -4.79
C SER A 34 5.11 -15.07 -3.73
N GLY A 35 3.83 -15.23 -3.38
CA GLY A 35 3.36 -16.19 -2.36
C GLY A 35 3.59 -15.75 -0.90
N LYS A 36 4.17 -14.57 -0.68
CA LYS A 36 4.36 -14.01 0.68
C LYS A 36 3.05 -13.54 1.31
N VAL A 37 2.07 -13.16 0.49
CA VAL A 37 0.79 -12.62 0.96
C VAL A 37 -0.37 -13.42 0.38
N ASN A 38 -1.22 -13.96 1.25
CA ASN A 38 -2.45 -14.63 0.86
C ASN A 38 -3.57 -13.60 0.62
N ARG A 39 -4.30 -13.74 -0.49
CA ARG A 39 -5.48 -12.92 -0.82
C ARG A 39 -6.69 -13.21 0.06
N ASP A 40 -6.77 -14.41 0.64
CA ASP A 40 -7.92 -14.88 1.42
C ASP A 40 -7.86 -14.47 2.90
N SER A 41 -6.79 -13.80 3.35
CA SER A 41 -6.64 -13.35 4.74
C SER A 41 -6.62 -11.83 4.83
N ILE A 42 -6.88 -11.29 6.02
CA ILE A 42 -6.78 -9.84 6.25
C ILE A 42 -5.33 -9.39 6.06
N ILE A 43 -5.10 -8.50 5.08
CA ILE A 43 -3.79 -7.94 4.79
C ILE A 43 -3.65 -6.61 5.52
N ARG A 44 -2.68 -6.53 6.43
CA ARG A 44 -2.28 -5.28 7.06
C ARG A 44 -1.22 -4.60 6.19
N LEU A 45 -1.47 -3.33 5.86
CA LEU A 45 -0.52 -2.45 5.21
C LEU A 45 0.19 -1.61 6.26
N ASP A 46 1.51 -1.65 6.27
CA ASP A 46 2.36 -0.77 7.07
C ASP A 46 3.43 -0.10 6.20
N VAL A 47 4.03 0.97 6.71
CA VAL A 47 5.15 1.66 6.06
C VAL A 47 6.36 1.57 6.98
N PHE A 48 7.42 0.90 6.52
CA PHE A 48 8.68 0.76 7.24
C PHE A 48 9.79 1.33 6.36
N ASP A 49 10.55 2.30 6.87
CA ASP A 49 11.67 2.94 6.15
C ASP A 49 11.29 3.51 4.77
N GLY A 50 10.06 4.01 4.62
CA GLY A 50 9.55 4.51 3.34
C GLY A 50 9.22 3.42 2.30
N LYS A 51 9.17 2.15 2.70
CA LYS A 51 8.69 1.03 1.88
C LYS A 51 7.36 0.52 2.41
N PHE A 52 6.46 0.13 1.51
CA PHE A 52 5.21 -0.53 1.89
C PHE A 52 5.51 -1.98 2.27
N VAL A 53 5.02 -2.40 3.44
CA VAL A 53 5.11 -3.77 3.94
C VAL A 53 3.70 -4.31 4.08
N PHE A 54 3.49 -5.53 3.57
CA PHE A 54 2.21 -6.22 3.60
C PHE A 54 2.34 -7.45 4.49
N ILE A 55 1.44 -7.58 5.46
CA ILE A 55 1.49 -8.66 6.45
C ILE A 55 0.11 -9.31 6.52
N ASN A 56 0.00 -10.62 6.32
CA ASN A 56 -1.25 -11.31 6.63
C ASN A 56 -1.41 -11.39 8.14
N LYS A 57 -2.51 -10.84 8.65
CA LYS A 57 -2.92 -11.05 10.03
C LYS A 57 -3.33 -12.52 10.14
N GLN A 58 -2.55 -13.32 10.86
CA GLN A 58 -3.02 -14.64 11.26
C GLN A 58 -4.07 -14.42 12.35
N GLU A 59 -5.29 -14.80 12.05
CA GLU A 59 -6.35 -14.89 13.05
C GLU A 59 -5.99 -16.12 13.91
N GLN A 60 -5.49 -15.87 15.12
CA GLN A 60 -5.38 -16.87 16.18
C GLN A 60 -6.71 -16.98 16.90
#